data_AF-A0A1H5ZS10-F1
#
_entry.id   AF-A0A1H5ZS10-F1
#
_cell.length_a   1.000
_cell.length_b   1.000
_cell.length_c   1.000
_cell.angle_alpha   90.00
_cell.angle_beta   90.00
_cell.angle_gamma   90.00
#
_symmetry.space_group_name_H-M   'P 1'
#
loop_
_entity.id
_entity.type
_entity.pdbx_description
1 polymer ?
#
loop_
_entity_poly.entity_id
_entity_poly.type
_entity_poly.pdbx_seq_one_letter_code
_entity_poly.pdbx_strand_id
1 'polypeptide(L)' 'MKSDNPTMSAPAEVLYVYRCTNCGHRGDVHFADDSHDGEVMVCASCDCPVRIEWDGGVTFQA' A
#
# COMPACT_ATOMS: atom_id res chain seq x y z
N MET A 1 14.32 -17.62 -29.26
CA MET A 1 13.76 -16.33 -28.81
C MET A 1 12.32 -16.32 -29.31
N LYS A 2 11.26 -16.50 -28.52
CA LYS A 2 10.96 -16.19 -27.13
C LYS A 2 10.11 -17.36 -26.59
N SER A 3 10.35 -17.79 -25.35
CA SER A 3 9.50 -18.79 -24.71
C SER A 3 8.34 -18.07 -24.03
N ASP A 4 7.12 -18.41 -24.42
CA ASP A 4 5.91 -18.13 -23.65
C ASP A 4 6.01 -18.90 -22.32
N ASN A 5 6.04 -18.18 -21.20
CA ASN A 5 5.90 -18.76 -19.87
C ASN A 5 4.83 -17.94 -19.10
N PRO A 6 3.57 -18.40 -19.03
CA PRO A 6 2.55 -17.71 -18.28
C PRO A 6 2.66 -18.13 -16.82
N THR A 7 3.76 -17.76 -16.16
CA THR A 7 3.73 -17.65 -14.70
C THR A 7 2.93 -16.40 -14.41
N MET A 8 1.64 -16.56 -14.13
CA MET A 8 0.84 -15.54 -13.45
C MET A 8 1.48 -15.32 -12.07
N SER A 9 2.50 -14.47 -12.00
CA SER A 9 2.87 -13.86 -10.73
C SER A 9 1.67 -13.02 -10.32
N ALA A 10 1.07 -13.32 -9.17
CA ALA A 10 0.13 -12.40 -8.54
C ALA A 10 0.81 -11.01 -8.47
N PRO A 11 0.07 -9.90 -8.71
CA PRO A 11 0.67 -8.59 -8.63
C PRO A 11 1.25 -8.41 -7.22
N ALA A 12 2.53 -8.07 -7.13
CA ALA A 12 3.14 -7.69 -5.86
C ALA A 12 2.45 -6.40 -5.39
N GLU A 13 1.68 -6.49 -4.31
CA GLU A 13 1.01 -5.30 -3.77
C GLU A 13 2.03 -4.42 -3.01
N VAL A 14 1.95 -3.11 -3.26
CA VAL A 14 2.80 -2.08 -2.65
C VAL A 14 2.21 -1.67 -1.31
N LEU A 15 3.01 -1.75 -0.25
CA LEU A 15 2.62 -1.37 1.11
C LEU A 15 2.77 0.14 1.34
N TYR A 16 1.71 0.72 1.87
CA TYR A 16 1.67 2.08 2.37
C TYR A 16 1.26 2.10 3.83
N VAL A 17 1.81 3.05 4.59
CA VAL A 17 1.52 3.23 6.01
C VAL A 17 1.01 4.64 6.29
N TYR A 18 0.27 4.81 7.38
CA TYR A 18 -0.11 6.13 7.87
C TYR A 18 -0.12 6.19 9.40
N ARG A 19 -0.01 7.40 9.93
CA ARG A 19 -0.31 7.72 11.33
C ARG A 19 -1.39 8.80 11.39
N CYS A 20 -2.52 8.49 11.98
CA CYS A 20 -3.59 9.46 12.19
C CYS A 20 -3.18 10.52 13.22
N THR A 21 -3.23 11.79 12.85
CA THR A 21 -2.92 12.91 13.75
C THR A 21 -4.04 13.17 14.76
N ASN A 22 -5.26 12.72 14.47
CA ASN A 22 -6.43 12.88 15.35
C ASN A 22 -6.43 11.88 16.51
N CYS A 23 -6.33 10.58 16.23
CA CYS A 23 -6.41 9.54 17.26
C CYS A 23 -5.08 8.82 17.56
N GLY A 24 -4.02 9.09 16.78
CA GLY A 24 -2.71 8.45 16.95
C GLY A 24 -2.59 7.03 16.37
N HIS A 25 -3.69 6.46 15.87
CA HIS A 25 -3.71 5.13 15.25
C HIS A 25 -2.73 5.05 14.08
N ARG A 26 -2.06 3.91 13.95
CA ARG A 26 -1.20 3.56 12.82
C ARG A 26 -1.87 2.44 12.05
N GLY A 27 -1.92 2.56 10.73
CA GLY A 27 -2.48 1.54 9.87
C GLY A 27 -1.69 1.42 8.57
N ASP A 28 -2.01 0.38 7.83
CA ASP A 28 -1.44 0.06 6.53
C ASP A 28 -2.53 -0.15 5.47
N VAL A 29 -2.15 0.04 4.21
CA VAL A 29 -2.97 -0.22 3.03
C VAL A 29 -2.08 -0.71 1.89
N HIS A 30 -2.63 -1.54 1.03
CA HIS A 30 -1.93 -2.13 -0.12
C HIS A 30 -2.57 -1.65 -1.43
N PHE A 31 -1.73 -1.25 -2.39
CA PHE A 31 -2.15 -0.85 -3.74
C PHE A 31 -1.39 -1.65 -4.81
N ALA A 32 -1.86 -1.58 -6.06
CA ALA A 32 -1.27 -2.33 -7.17
C ALA A 32 0.05 -1.75 -7.69
N ASP A 33 0.34 -0.48 -7.41
CA ASP A 33 1.55 0.22 -7.84
C ASP A 33 1.98 1.28 -6.81
N ASP A 34 3.10 1.96 -7.11
CA ASP A 34 3.75 2.93 -6.23
C ASP A 34 3.29 4.39 -6.46
N SER A 35 2.24 4.62 -7.26
CA SER A 35 1.78 5.96 -7.63
C SER A 35 0.95 6.69 -6.56
N HIS A 36 0.64 6.02 -5.44
CA HIS A 36 -0.28 6.50 -4.40
C HIS A 36 0.40 7.24 -3.23
N ASP A 37 1.71 7.55 -3.32
CA ASP A 37 2.41 8.24 -2.25
C ASP A 37 1.81 9.62 -1.95
N GLY A 38 1.51 9.86 -0.68
CA GLY A 38 0.90 11.11 -0.21
C GLY A 38 -0.60 11.23 -0.46
N GLU A 39 -1.29 10.24 -1.03
CA GLU A 39 -2.75 10.28 -1.20
C GLU A 39 -3.49 10.39 0.14
N VAL A 40 -4.72 10.94 0.10
CA VAL A 40 -5.57 11.09 1.29
C VAL A 40 -6.61 9.98 1.34
N MET A 41 -6.63 9.26 2.46
CA MET A 41 -7.64 8.26 2.79
C MET A 41 -8.29 8.55 4.15
N VAL A 42 -9.18 7.65 4.59
CA VAL A 42 -9.82 7.72 5.91
C VAL A 42 -9.12 6.80 6.92
N CYS A 43 -8.91 7.30 8.14
CA CYS A 43 -8.38 6.47 9.22
C CYS A 43 -9.39 5.37 9.61
N ALA A 44 -8.95 4.12 9.61
CA ALA A 44 -9.78 2.96 9.96
C ALA A 44 -10.33 2.97 11.41
N SER A 45 -9.80 3.85 12.28
CA SER A 45 -10.20 3.93 13.68
C SER A 45 -11.14 5.10 14.00
N CYS A 46 -11.09 6.21 13.26
CA CYS A 46 -11.84 7.42 13.62
C CYS A 46 -12.37 8.22 12.42
N ASP A 47 -12.27 7.66 11.21
CA ASP A 47 -12.76 8.24 9.95
C ASP A 47 -12.16 9.61 9.56
N CYS A 48 -11.19 10.11 10.33
CA CYS A 48 -10.51 11.36 10.01
C CYS A 48 -9.56 11.18 8.81
N PRO A 49 -9.36 12.23 7.99
CA PRO A 49 -8.43 12.18 6.88
C PRO A 49 -7.00 11.87 7.34
N VAL A 50 -6.31 11.00 6.60
CA VAL A 50 -4.90 10.65 6.80
C VAL A 50 -4.18 10.64 5.46
N ARG A 51 -2.91 11.07 5.45
CA ARG A 51 -2.02 10.86 4.31
C ARG A 51 -1.30 9.54 4.47
N ILE A 52 -1.23 8.78 3.39
CA ILE A 52 -0.43 7.57 3.31
C ILE A 52 0.98 7.90 2.79
N GLU A 53 1.94 7.12 3.24
CA GLU A 53 3.34 7.21 2.81
C GLU A 53 3.79 5.81 2.40
N TRP A 54 4.51 5.73 1.28
CA TRP A 54 5.10 4.47 0.84
C TRP A 54 6.11 3.98 1.90
N ASP A 55 5.93 2.76 2.41
CA ASP A 55 6.83 2.19 3.44
C ASP A 55 8.16 1.67 2.83
N GLY A 56 8.32 1.76 1.50
CA GLY A 56 9.53 1.31 0.79
C GLY A 56 9.66 -0.22 0.63
N GLY A 57 8.74 -1.00 1.22
CA GLY A 57 8.71 -2.45 1.18
C GLY A 57 7.74 -2.98 0.12
N VAL A 58 8.25 -3.77 -0.83
CA VAL A 58 7.40 -4.64 -1.66
C VAL A 58 7.20 -5.97 -0.94
N THR A 59 5.95 -6.42 -0.81
CA THR A 59 5.65 -7.72 -0.24
C THR A 59 5.93 -8.79 -1.30
N PHE A 60 7.06 -9.50 -1.19
CA PHE A 60 7.28 -10.71 -1.99
C PHE A 60 6.46 -11.84 -1.40
N GLN A 61 5.39 -12.26 -2.09
CA GLN A 61 4.67 -13.49 -1.75
C GLN A 61 5.53 -14.71 -2.11
N ALA A 62 5.60 -15.67 -1.19
CA ALA A 62 6.43 -16.87 -1.27
C ALA A 62 5.88 -17.96 -2.22
#